data_AF-A0A6N7VQC5-F1
#
_entry.id   AF-A0A6N7VQC5-F1
#
_cell.length_a   1.000
_cell.length_b   1.000
_cell.length_c   1.000
_cell.angle_alpha   90.00
_cell.angle_beta   90.00
_cell.angle_gamma   90.00
#
_symmetry.space_group_name_H-M   'P 1'
#
loop_
_entity.id
_entity.type
_entity.pdbx_description
1 polymer ?
#
loop_
_entity_poly.entity_id
_entity_poly.type
_entity_poly.pdbx_seq_one_letter_code
_entity_poly.pdbx_strand_id
1 'polypeptide(L)' 'MVYIKLRQNHRVVSKTCNITIRINEKENRKIIGLDLSYSESKYSW' A
#
# COMPACT_ATOMS: atom_id res chain seq x y z
N MET A 1 1.26 -2.65 -6.41
CA MET A 1 -0.03 -2.64 -5.71
C MET A 1 -0.30 -4.02 -5.13
N VAL A 2 -0.60 -4.11 -3.83
CA VAL A 2 -0.96 -5.38 -3.18
C VAL A 2 -2.32 -5.25 -2.50
N TYR A 3 -3.05 -6.35 -2.35
CA TYR A 3 -4.27 -6.38 -1.55
C TYR A 3 -3.99 -7.01 -0.19
N ILE A 4 -4.38 -6.34 0.88
CA ILE A 4 -4.24 -6.86 2.23
C ILE A 4 -5.60 -6.99 2.91
N LYS A 5 -5.75 -8.01 3.75
CA LYS A 5 -6.90 -8.15 4.65
C LYS A 5 -6.61 -7.44 5.95
N LEU A 6 -7.52 -6.56 6.37
CA LEU A 6 -7.41 -5.82 7.61
C LEU A 6 -8.75 -5.80 8.35
N ARG A 7 -8.69 -5.71 9.68
CA ARG A 7 -9.89 -5.65 10.53
C ARG A 7 -10.23 -4.19 10.80
N GLN A 8 -11.41 -3.76 10.37
CA GLN A 8 -11.97 -2.44 10.64
C GLN A 8 -13.39 -2.59 11.15
N ASN A 9 -13.75 -1.85 12.20
CA ASN A 9 -15.09 -1.85 12.80
C ASN A 9 -15.64 -3.27 13.01
N HIS A 10 -14.81 -4.14 13.61
CA HIS A 10 -15.11 -5.57 13.87
C HIS A 10 -15.32 -6.47 12.64
N ARG A 11 -15.12 -5.97 11.42
CA ARG A 11 -15.23 -6.73 10.17
C ARG A 11 -13.88 -6.86 9.47
N VAL A 12 -13.64 -7.99 8.79
CA VAL A 12 -12.48 -8.16 7.91
C VAL A 12 -12.81 -7.61 6.53
N VAL A 13 -11.98 -6.69 6.04
CA VAL A 13 -12.13 -6.04 4.72
C VAL A 13 -10.84 -6.20 3.90
N SER A 14 -10.98 -6.25 2.58
CA SER A 14 -9.83 -6.15 1.67
C SER A 14 -9.58 -4.68 1.36
N LYS A 15 -8.33 -4.22 1.45
CA LYS A 15 -7.92 -2.91 0.94
C LYS A 15 -6.69 -3.01 0.08
N THR A 16 -6.58 -2.07 -0.84
CA THR A 16 -5.39 -1.86 -1.67
C THR A 16 -4.31 -1.17 -0.84
N CYS A 17 -3.09 -1.68 -0.94
CA CYS A 17 -1.90 -1.08 -0.37
C CYS A 17 -0.88 -0.78 -1.47
N ASN A 18 -0.44 0.46 -1.51
CA ASN A 18 0.63 0.92 -2.37
C ASN A 18 1.94 0.86 -1.58
N ILE A 19 2.94 0.20 -2.16
CA ILE A 19 4.27 0.05 -1.56
C ILE A 19 5.24 0.84 -2.43
N THR A 20 5.85 1.86 -1.85
CA THR A 20 6.87 2.64 -2.54
C THR A 20 8.24 2.03 -2.28
N ILE A 21 8.91 1.62 -3.36
CA ILE A 21 10.24 1.03 -3.33
C ILE A 21 11.22 2.03 -3.94
N ARG A 22 12.24 2.41 -3.18
CA ARG A 22 13.37 3.19 -3.68
C ARG A 22 14.48 2.25 -4.10
N ILE A 23 15.03 2.49 -5.28
CA ILE A 23 16.27 1.88 -5.75
C ILE A 23 17.39 2.90 -5.50
N ASN A 24 18.44 2.49 -4.79
CA ASN A 24 19.61 3.33 -4.61
C ASN A 24 20.62 3.13 -5.75
N GLU A 25 21.65 3.99 -5.79
CA GLU A 25 22.71 3.96 -6.80
C GLU A 25 23.51 2.64 -6.84
N LYS A 26 23.39 1.81 -5.79
CA LYS A 26 24.01 0.49 -5.68
C LYS A 26 23.02 -0.65 -5.99
N GLU A 27 21.94 -0.36 -6.71
CA GLU A 27 20.84 -1.28 -7.07
C GLU A 27 20.10 -1.95 -5.89
N ASN A 28 20.30 -1.47 -4.67
CA ASN A 28 19.59 -2.01 -3.52
C ASN A 28 18.18 -1.45 -3.47
N ARG A 29 17.22 -2.34 -3.25
CA ARG A 29 15.80 -2.00 -3.10
C ARG A 29 15.48 -1.81 -1.62
N LYS A 30 14.89 -0.68 -1.28
CA LYS A 30 14.36 -0.41 0.06
C LYS A 30 12.91 0.02 -0.01
N ILE A 31 12.08 -0.55 0.86
CA ILE A 31 10.73 -0.04 1.08
C ILE A 31 10.86 1.26 1.85
N ILE A 32 10.33 2.34 1.30
CA ILE A 32 10.39 3.68 1.90
C ILE A 32 9.02 4.20 2.34
N GLY A 33 7.94 3.55 1.92
CA GLY A 33 6.58 3.98 2.25
C GLY A 33 5.55 2.90 1.98
N LEU A 34 4.47 2.98 2.77
CA LEU A 34 3.26 2.18 2.65
C LEU A 34 2.07 3.13 2.72
N ASP A 35 1.21 3.09 1.72
CA ASP A 35 -0.05 3.85 1.70
C ASP A 35 -1.23 2.89 1.61
N LEU A 36 -2.21 3.07 2.49
CA LEU A 36 -3.43 2.26 2.55
C LEU A 36 -4.58 3.08 1.98
N SER A 37 -4.93 2.79 0.73
CA SER A 37 -6.05 3.48 0.10
C SER A 37 -7.36 3.03 0.74
N TYR A 38 -8.10 3.99 1.30
CA TYR A 38 -9.32 3.72 2.07
C TYR A 38 -10.51 3.28 1.18
N SER A 39 -10.44 3.58 -0.12
CA SER A 39 -11.43 3.31 -1.19
C SER A 39 -10.71 3.30 -2.55
N GLU A 40 -11.26 2.65 -3.59
CA GLU A 40 -10.92 2.97 -4.99
C GLU A 40 -11.39 4.40 -5.27
N SER A 41 -10.58 5.38 -4.88
CA SER A 41 -10.83 6.78 -5.14
C SER A 41 -10.14 7.13 -6.45
N LYS A 42 -10.89 7.73 -7.39
CA LYS A 42 -10.32 8.35 -8.61
C LYS A 42 -9.28 9.44 -8.30
N TYR A 43 -9.07 9.80 -7.02
CA TYR A 43 -8.13 10.79 -6.52
C TYR A 43 -6.88 10.21 -5.85
N SER A 44 -6.81 8.89 -5.64
CA SER A 44 -5.53 8.25 -5.28
C SER A 44 -4.83 7.89 -6.58
N TRP A 45 -3.65 8.47 -6.75
CA TRP A 45 -2.77 8.36 -7.91
C TRP A 45 -2.22 6.94 -8.09
#